data_AF-A0AAW6E4R5-F1
#
_entry.id   AF-A0AAW6E4R5-F1
#
_cell.length_a   1.000
_cell.length_b   1.000
_cell.length_c   1.000
_cell.angle_alpha   90.00
_cell.angle_beta   90.00
_cell.angle_gamma   90.00
#
_symmetry.space_group_name_H-M   'P 1'
#
loop_
_entity.id
_entity.type
_entity.pdbx_description
1 polymer ?
#
loop_
_entity_poly.entity_id
_entity_poly.type
_entity_poly.pdbx_seq_one_letter_code
_entity_poly.pdbx_strand_id
1 'polypeptide(L)' 'MDVLTQTVNYNPPPLSLSGDRHGLFSQYISMMMAKSQSQRPNTAYDAKRYLEAIKTSLEMEE' A
#
# COMPACT_ATOMS: atom_id res chain seq x y z
N MET A 1 22.04 9.32 20.15
CA MET A 1 21.22 9.21 18.93
C MET A 1 19.94 8.51 19.35
N ASP A 2 18.82 9.23 19.33
CA ASP A 2 17.56 8.89 20.01
C ASP A 2 16.71 7.93 19.14
N VAL A 3 16.04 6.96 19.76
CA VAL A 3 15.15 6.00 19.05
C VAL A 3 14.04 6.77 18.31
N LEU A 4 13.61 7.90 18.88
CA LEU A 4 12.65 8.80 18.24
C LEU A 4 13.12 9.23 16.85
N THR A 5 14.37 9.68 16.72
CA THR A 5 14.93 10.12 15.42
C THR A 5 15.03 9.01 14.36
N GLN A 6 15.19 7.75 14.76
CA GLN A 6 15.17 6.61 13.83
C GLN A 6 13.75 6.24 13.37
N THR A 7 12.75 6.44 14.24
CA THR A 7 11.37 6.05 13.94
C THR A 7 10.58 7.04 13.08
N VAL A 8 10.94 8.34 13.08
CA VAL A 8 10.20 9.36 12.31
C VAL A 8 10.33 9.16 10.80
N ASN A 9 11.46 8.61 10.35
CA ASN A 9 11.77 8.36 8.94
C ASN A 9 11.86 6.87 8.60
N TYR A 10 11.26 6.00 9.42
CA TYR A 10 11.20 4.58 9.08
C TYR A 10 10.20 4.38 7.94
N ASN A 11 10.71 4.36 6.72
CA ASN A 11 9.95 3.95 5.56
C ASN A 11 9.95 2.40 5.54
N PRO A 12 8.81 1.73 5.70
CA PRO A 12 8.78 0.28 5.68
C PRO A 12 9.34 -0.24 4.34
N PRO A 13 10.04 -1.38 4.33
CA PRO A 13 10.48 -1.99 3.10
C PRO A 13 9.26 -2.24 2.19
N PRO A 14 9.41 -2.07 0.86
CA PRO A 14 8.32 -2.34 -0.08
C PRO A 14 7.79 -3.77 0.09
N LEU A 15 6.47 -3.92 0.09
CA LEU A 15 5.86 -5.25 0.08
C LEU A 15 6.19 -5.92 -1.25
N SER A 16 6.84 -7.08 -1.23
CA SER A 16 6.99 -7.92 -2.43
C SER A 16 5.85 -8.93 -2.42
N LEU A 17 4.85 -8.71 -3.26
CA LEU A 17 3.66 -9.55 -3.36
C LEU A 17 3.74 -10.37 -4.65
N SER A 18 3.59 -11.69 -4.55
CA SER A 18 3.59 -12.57 -5.73
C SER A 18 2.44 -12.18 -6.66
N GLY A 19 2.72 -12.07 -7.96
CA GLY A 19 1.74 -11.65 -8.96
C GLY A 19 1.56 -10.12 -9.09
N ASP A 20 2.19 -9.30 -8.25
CA ASP A 20 2.24 -7.85 -8.39
C ASP A 20 3.47 -7.41 -9.23
N ARG A 21 3.33 -7.48 -10.55
CA ARG A 21 4.44 -7.18 -11.47
C ARG A 21 4.86 -5.71 -11.49
N HIS A 22 3.93 -4.81 -11.18
CA HIS A 22 4.13 -3.37 -11.33
C HIS A 22 4.29 -2.65 -10.00
N GLY A 23 4.19 -3.37 -8.87
CA GLY A 23 4.24 -2.79 -7.53
C GLY A 23 2.95 -2.03 -7.15
N LEU A 24 1.93 -2.04 -8.00
CA LEU A 24 0.69 -1.28 -7.78
C LEU A 24 -0.11 -1.86 -6.61
N PHE A 25 -0.07 -3.18 -6.44
CA PHE A 25 -0.73 -3.83 -5.31
C PHE A 25 -0.01 -3.55 -4.00
N SER A 26 1.33 -3.65 -4.01
CA SER A 26 2.16 -3.33 -2.85
C SER A 26 1.96 -1.89 -2.38
N GLN A 27 1.79 -0.96 -3.33
CA GLN A 27 1.51 0.43 -3.06
C GLN A 27 0.10 0.63 -2.51
N TYR A 28 -0.89 -0.05 -3.07
CA TYR A 28 -2.26 -0.05 -2.54
C TYR A 28 -2.31 -0.57 -1.09
N ILE A 29 -1.65 -1.67 -0.77
CA ILE A 29 -1.58 -2.20 0.60
C ILE A 29 -0.83 -1.24 1.52
N SER A 30 0.27 -0.64 1.06
CA SER A 30 1.02 0.37 1.83
C SER A 30 0.13 1.58 2.17
N MET A 31 -0.68 2.04 1.21
CA MET A 31 -1.66 3.10 1.41
C MET A 31 -2.72 2.69 2.46
N MET A 32 -3.22 1.46 2.42
CA MET A 32 -4.20 0.95 3.40
C MET A 32 -3.62 0.84 4.83
N MET A 33 -2.34 0.49 4.95
CA MET A 33 -1.64 0.35 6.24
C MET A 33 -1.02 1.66 6.75
N ALA A 34 -1.15 2.76 6.02
CA ALA A 34 -0.55 4.03 6.39
C ALA A 34 -1.06 4.51 7.77
N LYS A 35 -0.14 5.02 8.59
CA LYS A 35 -0.46 5.50 9.95
C LYS A 35 -1.34 6.76 9.91
N SER A 36 -1.12 7.63 8.93
CA SER A 36 -1.88 8.87 8.79
C SER A 36 -3.17 8.63 8.02
N GLN A 37 -4.29 9.16 8.53
CA GLN A 37 -5.57 9.13 7.81
C GLN A 37 -5.49 9.84 6.46
N SER A 38 -4.67 10.91 6.33
CA SER A 38 -4.51 11.64 5.07
C SER A 38 -3.85 10.82 3.96
N GLN A 39 -3.18 9.72 4.32
CA GLN A 39 -2.52 8.81 3.39
C GLN A 39 -3.38 7.58 3.09
N ARG A 40 -4.55 7.45 3.71
CA ARG A 40 -5.50 6.36 3.49
C ARG A 40 -6.66 6.83 2.60
N PRO A 41 -7.38 5.91 1.94
CA PRO A 41 -8.65 6.25 1.30
C PRO A 41 -9.63 6.84 2.31
N ASN A 42 -10.39 7.84 1.89
CA ASN A 42 -11.36 8.51 2.76
C ASN A 42 -12.53 7.60 3.12
N THR A 43 -12.90 6.69 2.21
CA THR A 43 -14.01 5.76 2.39
C THR A 43 -13.67 4.36 1.87
N ALA A 44 -14.45 3.36 2.30
CA ALA A 44 -14.37 2.01 1.74
C ALA A 44 -14.70 1.98 0.24
N TYR A 45 -15.56 2.90 -0.22
CA TYR A 45 -15.87 3.05 -1.64
C TYR A 45 -14.65 3.50 -2.45
N ASP A 46 -13.89 4.46 -1.94
CA ASP A 46 -12.65 4.93 -2.59
C ASP A 46 -11.60 3.81 -2.62
N ALA A 47 -11.45 3.08 -1.51
CA ALA A 47 -10.55 1.93 -1.46
C ALA A 47 -10.89 0.88 -2.53
N LYS A 48 -12.18 0.53 -2.67
CA LYS A 48 -12.65 -0.38 -3.72
C LYS A 48 -12.33 0.18 -5.12
N ARG A 49 -12.57 1.46 -5.36
CA ARG A 49 -12.29 2.10 -6.66
C ARG A 49 -10.82 1.99 -7.03
N TYR A 50 -9.90 2.19 -6.08
CA TYR A 50 -8.46 2.03 -6.31
C TYR A 50 -8.08 0.57 -6.59
N LEU A 51 -8.67 -0.39 -5.86
CA LEU A 51 -8.43 -1.81 -6.10
C LEU A 51 -8.88 -2.22 -7.51
N GLU A 52 -10.09 -1.83 -7.93
CA GLU A 52 -10.60 -2.15 -9.27
C GLU A 52 -9.72 -1.54 -10.37
N ALA A 53 -9.15 -0.35 -10.15
CA ALA A 53 -8.25 0.29 -11.11
C ALA A 53 -6.93 -0.46 -11.32
N ILE A 54 -6.45 -1.20 -10.31
CA ILE A 54 -5.20 -1.96 -10.39
C ILE A 54 -5.42 -3.45 -10.59
N LYS A 55 -6.66 -3.94 -10.50
CA LYS A 55 -6.99 -5.38 -10.54
C LYS A 55 -6.50 -6.07 -11.81
N THR A 56 -6.55 -5.39 -12.96
CA THR A 56 -6.07 -5.92 -14.25
C THR A 56 -4.56 -6.08 -14.33
N SER A 57 -3.82 -5.47 -13.41
CA SER A 57 -2.36 -5.59 -13.31
C SER A 57 -1.90 -6.75 -12.44
N LEU A 58 -2.83 -7.46 -11.78
CA LEU A 58 -2.53 -8.57 -10.87
C LEU A 58 -2.60 -9.90 -11.61
N GLU A 59 -1.57 -10.73 -11.42
CA GLU A 59 -1.66 -12.15 -11.75
C GLU A 59 -2.37 -12.86 -10.59
N MET A 60 -3.61 -13.29 -10.81
CA MET A 60 -4.38 -14.04 -9.82
C MET A 60 -4.13 -15.54 -10.00
N GLU A 61 -4.07 -16.28 -8.90
CA GLU A 61 -4.10 -17.75 -8.95
C GLU A 61 -5.44 -18.21 -9.55
N GLU A 62 -5.38 -19.20 -10.45
CA GLU A 62 -6.53 -19.79 -11.14
C GLU A 62 -7.34 -20.74 -10.25
#